data_AF-A0A9P8P2A3-F1
#
_entry.id   AF-A0A9P8P2A3-F1
#
_cell.length_a   1.000
_cell.length_b   1.000
_cell.length_c   1.000
_cell.angle_alpha   90.00
_cell.angle_beta   90.00
_cell.angle_gamma   90.00
#
_symmetry.space_group_name_H-M   'P 1'
#
loop_
_entity.id
_entity.type
_entity.pdbx_description
1 polymer ?
#
loop_
_entity_poly.entity_id
_entity_poly.type
_entity_poly.pdbx_seq_one_letter_code
_entity_poly.pdbx_strand_id
1 'polypeptide(L)'
;MYRTKKVGITGKYGVRYGSSLRRQCKKLEVQQHSRYDCSFCGKKAVKRGATGIWTCKSCKKTVAGGAYTVSTAAAATIRSTIRRLRELAEA
;
A
#
# COMPACT_ATOMS: atom_id res chain seq x y z
N MET A 1 -25.06 10.86 -6.47
CA MET A 1 -24.70 12.15 -5.83
C MET A 1 -23.34 12.01 -5.14
N TYR A 2 -22.31 12.72 -5.58
CA TYR A 2 -21.00 12.74 -4.89
C TYR A 2 -21.08 13.63 -3.64
N ARG A 3 -20.67 13.10 -2.47
CA ARG A 3 -20.78 13.83 -1.18
C ARG A 3 -19.75 14.94 -0.99
N THR A 4 -18.57 14.84 -1.60
CA THR A 4 -17.49 15.83 -1.43
C THR A 4 -16.77 16.09 -2.74
N LYS A 5 -16.44 17.36 -3.04
CA LYS A 5 -15.72 17.73 -4.28
C LYS A 5 -14.25 17.31 -4.28
N LYS A 6 -13.53 17.50 -3.15
CA LYS A 6 -12.07 17.27 -3.07
C LYS A 6 -11.60 16.43 -1.89
N VAL A 7 -12.23 16.55 -0.72
CA VAL A 7 -11.66 16.05 0.55
C VAL A 7 -11.73 14.53 0.72
N GLY A 8 -12.77 13.85 0.23
CA GLY A 8 -12.90 12.39 0.34
C GLY A 8 -12.77 11.91 1.80
N ILE A 9 -11.96 10.86 2.03
CA ILE A 9 -11.72 10.25 3.36
C ILE A 9 -11.23 11.25 4.41
N THR A 10 -10.53 12.31 4.00
CA THR A 10 -10.03 13.36 4.92
C THR A 10 -11.10 14.36 5.33
N GLY A 11 -12.34 14.21 4.86
CA GLY A 11 -13.50 14.94 5.38
C GLY A 11 -13.70 14.74 6.89
N LYS A 12 -13.24 13.61 7.46
CA LYS A 12 -13.26 13.34 8.91
C LYS A 12 -12.49 14.37 9.76
N TYR A 13 -11.54 15.08 9.16
CA TYR A 13 -10.77 16.12 9.87
C TYR A 13 -11.50 17.47 9.90
N GLY A 14 -12.55 17.66 9.09
CA GLY A 14 -13.27 18.92 8.97
C GLY A 14 -12.36 20.05 8.46
N VAL A 15 -12.42 21.19 9.14
CA VAL A 15 -11.66 22.40 8.81
C VAL A 15 -10.23 22.43 9.38
N ARG A 16 -9.89 21.48 10.25
CA ARG A 16 -8.63 21.47 11.01
C ARG A 16 -7.41 21.11 10.14
N TYR A 17 -6.23 21.45 10.65
CA TYR A 17 -4.90 21.09 10.13
C TYR A 17 -4.50 21.67 8.76
N GLY A 18 -5.36 22.45 8.10
CA GLY A 18 -5.04 23.06 6.81
C GLY A 18 -5.15 22.10 5.62
N SER A 19 -5.07 22.64 4.40
CA SER A 19 -5.30 21.88 3.16
C SER A 19 -4.12 21.00 2.76
N SER A 20 -2.89 21.48 2.94
CA SER A 20 -1.66 20.76 2.57
C SER A 20 -1.50 19.45 3.33
N LEU A 21 -1.64 19.49 4.66
CA LEU A 21 -1.54 18.29 5.51
C LEU A 21 -2.65 17.29 5.17
N ARG A 22 -3.90 17.75 5.03
CA ARG A 22 -5.02 16.87 4.61
C ARG A 22 -4.78 16.24 3.25
N ARG A 23 -4.18 16.95 2.29
CA ARG A 23 -3.87 16.38 0.96
C ARG A 23 -2.83 15.26 1.05
N GLN A 24 -1.80 15.43 1.87
CA GLN A 24 -0.78 14.40 2.11
C GLN A 24 -1.39 13.17 2.80
N CYS A 25 -2.13 13.38 3.90
CA CYS A 25 -2.84 12.31 4.61
C CYS A 25 -3.80 11.57 3.68
N LYS A 26 -4.57 12.28 2.86
CA LYS A 26 -5.51 11.66 1.91
C LYS A 26 -4.83 10.63 1.01
N LYS A 27 -3.65 10.97 0.48
CA LYS A 27 -2.90 10.07 -0.41
C LYS A 27 -2.54 8.77 0.31
N LEU A 28 -1.98 8.87 1.53
CA LEU A 28 -1.55 7.72 2.32
C LEU A 28 -2.72 6.92 2.88
N GLU A 29 -3.81 7.58 3.30
CA GLU A 29 -5.02 6.94 3.81
C GLU A 29 -5.76 6.13 2.76
N VAL A 30 -5.82 6.62 1.52
CA VAL A 30 -6.38 5.86 0.41
C VAL A 30 -5.52 4.63 0.13
N GLN A 31 -4.20 4.77 0.10
CA GLN A 31 -3.28 3.66 -0.13
C GLN A 31 -3.44 2.57 0.95
N GLN A 32 -3.33 2.93 2.23
CA GLN A 32 -3.35 1.92 3.30
C GLN A 32 -4.70 1.19 3.46
N HIS A 33 -5.82 1.85 3.11
CA HIS A 33 -7.16 1.25 3.21
C HIS A 33 -7.60 0.53 1.93
N SER A 34 -6.84 0.65 0.85
CA SER A 34 -7.12 -0.04 -0.41
C SER A 34 -6.93 -1.55 -0.27
N ARG A 35 -7.65 -2.31 -1.11
CA ARG A 35 -7.38 -3.73 -1.31
C ARG A 35 -6.38 -3.92 -2.44
N TYR A 36 -5.42 -4.80 -2.23
CA TYR A 36 -4.38 -5.13 -3.20
C TYR A 36 -4.51 -6.56 -3.69
N ASP A 37 -3.90 -6.83 -4.85
CA ASP A 37 -3.84 -8.15 -5.47
C ASP A 37 -2.84 -9.04 -4.74
N CYS A 38 -3.25 -10.29 -4.51
CA CYS A 38 -2.40 -11.26 -3.82
C CYS A 38 -1.52 -12.01 -4.82
N SER A 39 -0.19 -11.91 -4.67
CA SER A 39 0.77 -12.66 -5.51
C SER A 39 0.69 -14.18 -5.36
N PHE A 40 -0.01 -14.69 -4.34
CA PHE A 40 -0.12 -16.13 -4.10
C PHE A 40 -1.42 -16.74 -4.63
N CYS A 41 -2.55 -16.05 -4.48
CA CYS A 41 -3.86 -16.61 -4.86
C CYS A 41 -4.59 -15.80 -5.93
N GLY A 42 -3.96 -14.76 -6.49
CA GLY A 42 -4.50 -13.89 -7.56
C GLY A 42 -5.67 -12.98 -7.16
N LYS A 43 -6.31 -13.21 -6.01
CA LYS A 43 -7.49 -12.44 -5.55
C LYS A 43 -7.09 -11.07 -4.97
N LYS A 44 -7.92 -10.05 -5.24
CA LYS A 44 -7.83 -8.70 -4.65
C LYS A 44 -8.34 -8.65 -3.20
N ALA A 45 -7.64 -9.36 -2.33
CA ALA A 45 -8.06 -9.62 -0.95
C ALA A 45 -6.98 -9.26 0.10
N VAL A 46 -5.86 -8.68 -0.33
CA VAL A 46 -4.81 -8.22 0.59
C VAL A 46 -5.23 -6.89 1.22
N LYS A 47 -5.17 -6.82 2.55
CA LYS A 47 -5.46 -5.60 3.32
C LYS A 47 -4.42 -5.42 4.42
N ARG A 48 -4.16 -4.17 4.80
CA ARG A 48 -3.26 -3.83 5.90
C ARG A 48 -3.88 -4.23 7.24
N GLY A 49 -3.12 -4.94 8.06
CA GLY A 49 -3.46 -5.20 9.47
C GLY A 49 -2.81 -4.16 10.37
N ALA A 50 -1.48 -4.10 10.33
CA ALA A 50 -0.66 -3.14 11.06
C ALA A 50 0.42 -2.54 10.14
N THR A 51 1.29 -1.69 10.68
CA THR A 51 2.38 -1.07 9.90
C THR A 51 3.30 -2.14 9.33
N GLY A 52 3.44 -2.16 8.00
CA GLY A 52 4.27 -3.13 7.29
C GLY A 52 3.67 -4.53 7.20
N ILE A 53 2.50 -4.80 7.79
CA ILE A 53 1.89 -6.13 7.82
C ILE A 53 0.65 -6.17 6.92
N TRP A 54 0.72 -6.99 5.88
CA TRP A 54 -0.32 -7.13 4.87
C TRP A 54 -0.84 -8.56 4.82
N THR A 55 -2.13 -8.76 5.08
CA THR A 55 -2.73 -10.09 5.16
C THR A 55 -3.77 -10.29 4.07
N CYS A 56 -3.75 -11.45 3.42
CA CYS A 56 -4.76 -11.83 2.44
C CYS A 56 -5.94 -12.50 3.14
N LYS A 57 -7.16 -11.97 2.97
CA LYS A 57 -8.36 -12.58 3.57
C LYS A 57 -8.64 -13.98 3.03
N SER A 58 -8.33 -14.23 1.75
CA SER A 58 -8.65 -15.47 1.03
C SER A 58 -7.68 -16.60 1.34
N CYS A 59 -6.38 -16.42 1.11
CA CYS A 59 -5.38 -17.49 1.30
C CYS A 59 -4.64 -17.42 2.65
N LYS A 60 -5.02 -16.47 3.53
CA LYS A 60 -4.45 -16.27 4.88
C LYS A 60 -2.95 -15.99 4.94
N LYS A 61 -2.28 -15.83 3.80
CA LYS A 61 -0.87 -15.45 3.76
C LYS A 61 -0.66 -14.01 4.23
N THR A 62 0.38 -13.83 5.03
CA THR A 62 0.85 -12.55 5.54
C THR A 62 2.17 -12.20 4.86
N VAL A 63 2.31 -10.95 4.44
CA VAL A 63 3.49 -10.43 3.73
C VAL A 63 3.99 -9.18 4.44
N ALA A 64 5.31 -9.08 4.59
CA ALA A 64 5.98 -7.86 4.99
C ALA A 64 6.04 -6.89 3.80
N GLY A 65 5.56 -5.66 4.02
CA GLY A 65 5.46 -4.64 2.99
C GLY A 65 5.78 -3.24 3.52
N GLY A 66 5.44 -2.23 2.73
CA GLY A 66 5.57 -0.83 3.16
C GLY A 66 4.56 -0.44 4.25
N ALA A 67 4.80 0.71 4.87
CA ALA A 67 3.92 1.24 5.91
C ALA A 67 2.50 1.54 5.40
N TYR A 68 2.36 2.04 4.17
CA TYR A 68 1.08 2.45 3.56
C TYR A 68 0.78 1.75 2.22
N THR A 69 1.74 1.03 1.63
CA THR A 69 1.57 0.25 0.40
C THR A 69 2.18 -1.14 0.55
N VAL A 70 1.66 -2.15 -0.16
CA VAL A 70 2.17 -3.54 -0.08
C VAL A 70 3.63 -3.64 -0.55
N SER A 71 3.99 -2.99 -1.65
CA SER A 71 5.38 -2.87 -2.11
C SER A 71 5.77 -1.40 -2.19
N THR A 72 6.98 -1.07 -1.73
CA THR A 72 7.60 0.23 -1.95
C THR A 72 8.41 0.20 -3.25
N ALA A 73 8.67 1.38 -3.83
CA ALA A 73 9.50 1.51 -5.03
C ALA A 73 10.94 1.01 -4.77
N ALA A 74 11.53 1.40 -3.64
CA ALA A 74 12.86 0.94 -3.25
C ALA A 74 12.93 -0.58 -3.03
N ALA A 75 11.93 -1.19 -2.40
CA ALA A 75 11.91 -2.64 -2.26
C ALA A 75 11.78 -3.35 -3.62
N ALA A 76 11.05 -2.76 -4.57
CA ALA A 76 10.94 -3.30 -5.91
C ALA A 76 12.28 -3.25 -6.67
N THR A 77 13.02 -2.14 -6.58
CA THR A 77 14.35 -2.02 -7.20
C THR A 77 15.38 -2.94 -6.56
N ILE A 78 15.35 -3.10 -5.24
CA ILE A 78 16.23 -4.06 -4.56
C ILE A 78 15.96 -5.49 -5.01
N ARG A 79 14.68 -5.89 -5.16
CA ARG A 79 14.32 -7.22 -5.68
C ARG A 79 14.89 -7.46 -7.07
N SER A 80 14.79 -6.48 -7.98
CA SER A 80 15.36 -6.62 -9.33
C SER A 80 16.89 -6.67 -9.31
N THR A 81 17.54 -5.87 -8.47
CA THR A 81 19.00 -5.86 -8.35
C THR A 81 19.53 -7.18 -7.80
N ILE A 82 18.92 -7.72 -6.75
CA ILE A 82 19.31 -9.02 -6.19
C ILE A 82 19.11 -10.13 -7.23
N ARG A 83 18.01 -10.10 -7.99
CA ARG A 83 17.77 -11.09 -9.05
C ARG A 83 18.89 -11.07 -10.09
N ARG A 84 19.26 -9.88 -10.59
CA ARG A 84 20.35 -9.69 -11.55
C ARG A 84 21.69 -10.19 -11.01
N LEU A 85 22.01 -9.90 -9.74
CA LEU A 85 23.26 -10.33 -9.13
C LEU A 85 23.34 -11.85 -8.96
N ARG A 86 22.21 -12.51 -8.68
CA ARG A 86 22.15 -13.98 -8.62
C ARG A 86 22.37 -14.61 -9.98
N GLU A 87 21.68 -14.11 -11.00
CA GLU A 87 21.85 -14.57 -12.39
C GLU A 87 23.31 -14.46 -12.87
N LEU A 88 24.05 -13.42 -12.46
CA LEU A 88 25.46 -13.25 -12.79
C LEU A 88 26.43 -14.16 -12.00
N ALA A 89 26.04 -14.61 -10.81
CA ALA A 89 26.89 -15.47 -9.98
C ALA A 89 26.73 -16.95 -10.32
N GLU A 90 25.57 -17.33 -10.88
CA GLU A 90 25.24 -18.70 -11.28
C GLU A 90 25.55 -18.99 -12.77
N ALA A 91 25.82 -17.95 -13.56
CA ALA A 91 26.29 -18.03 -14.94
C ALA A 91 27.81 -18.26 -15.01
#